data_AF-A0A7V3TW79-F1
#
_entry.id   AF-A0A7V3TW79-F1
#
_cell.length_a   1.000
_cell.length_b   1.000
_cell.length_c   1.000
_cell.angle_alpha   90.00
_cell.angle_beta   90.00
_cell.angle_gamma   90.00
#
_symmetry.space_group_name_H-M   'P 1'
#
loop_
_entity.id
_entity.type
_entity.pdbx_description
1 polymer ?
#
loop_
_entity_poly.entity_id
_entity_poly.type
_entity_poly.pdbx_seq_one_letter_code
_entity_poly.pdbx_strand_id
1 'polypeptide(L)'
;MPLRWARAPVTRPNPPGFYQLLSFGDKIYNNYLATNPRSPFGRLTWKGFQDITDGSSNTIAASEALVGAVANRQRFVKGGVAANQSGLSQSPITCYTRVDPNDRSLLTGTVWATRGRYWAEGHAHVQGITTVLPPNAPSCACGEAQYCYWGVYPPNSNHPGGVNVLMCDASVRFVSDTIDTGNLAAPEPDGINGFVQMKSPYGVWGALGSMASGETIPSF
;
A
#
# COMPACT_ATOMS: atom_id res chain seq x y z
N MET A 1 51.93 13.91 -19.86
CA MET A 1 51.16 14.11 -18.60
C MET A 1 49.83 13.40 -18.74
N PRO A 2 49.56 12.29 -18.02
CA PRO A 2 48.25 11.65 -18.06
C PRO A 2 47.33 12.23 -16.97
N LEU A 3 46.18 12.74 -17.38
CA LEU A 3 45.10 13.17 -16.48
C LEU A 3 44.54 11.95 -15.74
N ARG A 4 44.67 11.94 -14.40
CA ARG A 4 43.98 11.00 -13.52
C ARG A 4 42.59 11.55 -13.20
N TRP A 5 41.55 10.83 -13.61
CA TRP A 5 40.19 11.07 -13.15
C TRP A 5 40.07 10.57 -11.69
N ALA A 6 40.06 11.50 -10.73
CA ALA A 6 39.75 11.17 -9.35
C ALA A 6 38.24 10.88 -9.24
N ARG A 7 37.86 9.63 -8.97
CA ARG A 7 36.51 9.30 -8.50
C ARG A 7 36.35 9.90 -7.11
N ALA A 8 35.44 10.86 -6.96
CA ALA A 8 35.00 11.32 -5.66
C ALA A 8 34.42 10.13 -4.86
N PRO A 9 34.69 10.00 -3.55
CA PRO A 9 34.02 9.01 -2.72
C PRO A 9 32.52 9.29 -2.71
N VAL A 10 31.70 8.27 -2.99
CA VAL A 10 30.24 8.37 -2.88
C VAL A 10 29.89 8.46 -1.39
N THR A 11 29.78 9.68 -0.86
CA THR A 11 29.42 9.95 0.55
C THR A 11 27.93 10.13 0.77
N ARG A 12 27.10 10.02 -0.27
CA ARG A 12 25.64 10.03 -0.11
C ARG A 12 25.15 8.61 0.10
N PRO A 13 24.49 8.30 1.24
CA PRO A 13 23.75 7.04 1.36
C PRO A 13 22.75 6.95 0.21
N ASN A 14 22.62 5.78 -0.43
CA ASN A 14 21.66 5.60 -1.51
C ASN A 14 20.28 6.08 -1.06
N PRO A 15 19.59 6.91 -1.87
CA PRO A 15 18.19 7.21 -1.60
C PRO A 15 17.40 5.89 -1.60
N PRO A 16 16.32 5.78 -0.81
CA PRO A 16 15.48 4.60 -0.84
C PRO A 16 15.02 4.34 -2.28
N GLY A 17 15.28 3.12 -2.76
CA GLY A 17 14.82 2.69 -4.08
C GLY A 17 13.30 2.56 -4.13
N PHE A 18 12.75 2.45 -5.33
CA PHE A 18 11.35 2.12 -5.56
C PHE A 18 11.20 0.64 -5.88
N TYR A 19 10.12 0.02 -5.39
CA TYR A 19 9.69 -1.31 -5.80
C TYR A 19 8.25 -1.26 -6.30
N GLN A 20 7.96 -2.05 -7.34
CA GLN A 20 6.61 -2.28 -7.84
C GLN A 20 5.92 -3.34 -6.98
N LEU A 21 4.69 -3.06 -6.59
CA LEU A 21 3.92 -3.85 -5.64
C LEU A 21 2.54 -4.14 -6.20
N LEU A 22 2.06 -5.37 -6.02
CA LEU A 22 0.75 -5.80 -6.52
C LEU A 22 -0.39 -5.27 -5.63
N SER A 23 -1.56 -5.05 -6.21
CA SER A 23 -2.76 -4.60 -5.50
C SER A 23 -3.43 -5.73 -4.72
N PHE A 24 -3.52 -5.55 -3.40
CA PHE A 24 -4.32 -6.36 -2.47
C PHE A 24 -5.67 -5.70 -2.15
N GLY A 25 -5.99 -4.61 -2.85
CA GLY A 25 -7.25 -3.88 -2.75
C GLY A 25 -7.47 -3.24 -1.39
N ASP A 26 -8.74 -3.11 -1.02
CA ASP A 26 -9.23 -2.48 0.20
C ASP A 26 -9.38 -3.46 1.38
N LYS A 27 -8.77 -4.65 1.29
CA LYS A 27 -8.72 -5.63 2.38
C LYS A 27 -7.56 -5.36 3.33
N ILE A 28 -7.84 -5.50 4.63
CA ILE A 28 -6.91 -5.22 5.73
C ILE A 28 -6.67 -6.49 6.54
N TYR A 29 -7.72 -7.07 7.13
CA TYR A 29 -7.56 -8.25 7.96
C TYR A 29 -7.21 -9.46 7.11
N ASN A 30 -6.13 -10.14 7.49
CA ASN A 30 -5.62 -11.31 6.77
C ASN A 30 -5.48 -11.08 5.25
N ASN A 31 -5.20 -9.85 4.80
CA ASN A 31 -5.06 -9.56 3.37
C ASN A 31 -3.97 -10.39 2.67
N TYR A 32 -2.95 -10.84 3.41
CA TYR A 32 -2.01 -11.85 2.92
C TYR A 32 -2.63 -13.26 2.73
N LEU A 33 -3.46 -13.71 3.66
CA LEU A 33 -4.01 -15.08 3.67
C LEU A 33 -5.33 -15.21 2.92
N ALA A 34 -5.87 -14.11 2.39
CA ALA A 34 -7.12 -14.11 1.65
C ALA A 34 -7.03 -14.98 0.39
N THR A 35 -7.84 -16.05 0.35
CA THR A 35 -7.98 -16.97 -0.80
C THR A 35 -9.17 -16.64 -1.70
N ASN A 36 -9.96 -15.63 -1.32
CA ASN A 36 -11.00 -15.07 -2.17
C ASN A 36 -11.11 -13.57 -1.90
N PRO A 37 -10.13 -12.75 -2.34
CA PRO A 37 -10.19 -11.30 -2.19
C PRO A 37 -10.97 -10.66 -3.35
N ARG A 38 -11.44 -9.44 -3.12
CA ARG A 38 -11.99 -8.55 -4.16
C ARG A 38 -10.92 -7.90 -5.04
N SER A 39 -9.64 -8.02 -4.68
CA SER A 39 -8.52 -7.52 -5.48
C SER A 39 -8.16 -8.46 -6.63
N PRO A 40 -7.56 -7.92 -7.72
CA PRO A 40 -7.10 -8.73 -8.85
C PRO A 40 -5.98 -9.72 -8.47
N PHE A 41 -5.22 -9.43 -7.42
CA PHE A 41 -4.16 -10.31 -6.90
C PHE A 41 -4.48 -10.80 -5.49
N GLY A 42 -4.07 -12.04 -5.21
CA GLY A 42 -4.35 -12.72 -3.95
C GLY A 42 -3.53 -13.99 -3.79
N ARG A 43 -3.56 -14.57 -2.59
CA ARG A 43 -2.82 -15.79 -2.27
C ARG A 43 -3.60 -17.01 -2.76
N LEU A 44 -2.95 -17.85 -3.57
CA LEU A 44 -3.55 -19.07 -4.13
C LEU A 44 -4.86 -18.79 -4.89
N THR A 45 -4.90 -17.66 -5.59
CA THR A 45 -6.03 -17.26 -6.42
C THR A 45 -5.60 -17.18 -7.87
N TRP A 46 -6.43 -17.72 -8.75
CA TRP A 46 -6.28 -17.62 -10.19
C TRP A 46 -7.46 -16.80 -10.72
N LYS A 47 -7.18 -15.63 -11.27
CA LYS A 47 -8.17 -14.70 -11.81
C LYS A 47 -7.88 -14.46 -13.29
N GLY A 48 -8.93 -14.49 -14.11
CA GLY A 48 -8.87 -14.10 -15.51
C GLY A 48 -9.38 -12.67 -15.72
N PHE A 49 -9.16 -12.11 -16.90
CA PHE A 49 -9.70 -10.78 -17.23
C PHE A 49 -11.22 -10.70 -17.11
N GLN A 50 -11.93 -11.81 -17.34
CA GLN A 50 -13.38 -11.91 -17.17
C GLN A 50 -13.84 -11.71 -15.72
N ASP A 51 -12.96 -11.90 -14.73
CA ASP A 51 -13.28 -11.71 -13.32
C ASP A 51 -13.21 -10.22 -12.91
N ILE A 52 -12.68 -9.35 -13.79
CA ILE A 52 -12.56 -7.90 -13.59
C ILE A 52 -13.82 -7.21 -14.12
N THR A 53 -14.93 -7.43 -13.42
CA THR A 53 -16.25 -6.94 -13.83
C THR A 53 -16.44 -5.44 -13.61
N ASP A 54 -15.66 -4.81 -12.73
CA ASP A 54 -15.63 -3.34 -12.53
C ASP A 54 -14.89 -2.60 -13.66
N GLY A 55 -14.24 -3.35 -14.56
CA GLY A 55 -13.51 -2.84 -15.71
C GLY A 55 -12.00 -2.78 -15.49
N SER A 56 -11.23 -3.23 -16.48
CA SER A 56 -9.77 -3.27 -16.42
C SER A 56 -9.11 -1.90 -16.34
N SER A 57 -9.76 -0.86 -16.89
CA SER A 57 -9.33 0.54 -16.81
C SER A 57 -9.69 1.23 -15.48
N ASN A 58 -10.45 0.53 -14.62
CA ASN A 58 -10.97 0.99 -13.34
C ASN A 58 -10.49 0.13 -12.17
N THR A 59 -9.58 -0.81 -12.43
CA THR A 59 -9.00 -1.68 -11.40
C THR A 59 -7.49 -1.50 -11.37
N ILE A 60 -6.94 -1.18 -10.21
CA ILE A 60 -5.49 -1.04 -9.99
C ILE A 60 -4.86 -2.42 -9.93
N ALA A 61 -3.87 -2.63 -10.79
CA ALA A 61 -3.05 -3.82 -10.78
C ALA A 61 -1.85 -3.67 -9.83
N ALA A 62 -1.14 -2.55 -9.90
CA ALA A 62 0.09 -2.34 -9.12
C ALA A 62 0.36 -0.85 -8.88
N SER A 63 1.26 -0.57 -7.93
CA SER A 63 1.78 0.76 -7.68
C SER A 63 3.21 0.67 -7.12
N GLU A 64 3.82 1.82 -6.91
CA GLU A 64 5.12 1.97 -6.27
C GLU A 64 5.06 2.07 -4.74
N ALA A 65 6.12 1.61 -4.06
CA ALA A 65 6.48 2.06 -2.72
C ALA A 65 7.99 2.28 -2.59
N LEU A 66 8.35 3.14 -1.64
CA LEU A 66 9.73 3.29 -1.20
C LEU A 66 10.18 2.07 -0.39
N VAL A 67 11.42 1.65 -0.63
CA VAL A 67 12.07 0.61 0.16
C VAL A 67 12.31 1.10 1.58
N GLY A 68 11.91 0.29 2.55
CA GLY A 68 12.16 0.54 3.97
C GLY A 68 13.65 0.73 4.24
N ALA A 69 14.00 1.86 4.85
CA ALA A 69 15.39 2.18 5.15
C ALA A 69 15.87 1.47 6.42
N VAL A 70 17.15 1.10 6.47
CA VAL A 70 17.77 0.50 7.66
C VAL A 70 18.16 1.55 8.72
N ALA A 71 18.31 1.10 9.97
CA ALA A 71 18.70 1.92 11.13
C ALA A 71 17.74 3.10 11.41
N ASN A 72 18.23 4.25 11.88
CA ASN A 72 17.44 5.41 12.33
C ASN A 72 16.46 5.99 11.29
N ARG A 73 16.49 5.50 10.05
CA ARG A 73 15.59 5.90 8.94
C ARG A 73 14.40 4.97 8.75
N GLN A 74 14.30 3.87 9.49
CA GLN A 74 13.13 2.99 9.43
C GLN A 74 11.84 3.69 9.83
N ARG A 75 11.95 4.80 10.58
CA ARG A 75 10.82 5.56 11.11
C ARG A 75 10.16 6.48 10.07
N PHE A 76 10.64 6.60 8.84
CA PHE A 76 9.94 7.43 7.86
C PHE A 76 8.55 6.87 7.55
N VAL A 77 7.55 7.76 7.44
CA VAL A 77 6.18 7.41 7.03
C VAL A 77 6.18 6.68 5.68
N LYS A 78 6.99 7.16 4.74
CA LYS A 78 7.17 6.50 3.44
C LYS A 78 8.20 5.38 3.55
N GLY A 79 7.78 4.14 3.28
CA GLY A 79 8.62 2.94 3.34
C GLY A 79 8.76 2.32 4.73
N GLY A 80 8.41 3.03 5.81
CA GLY A 80 8.29 2.46 7.16
C GLY A 80 6.91 1.86 7.40
N VAL A 81 6.84 0.86 8.28
CA VAL A 81 5.59 0.20 8.68
C VAL A 81 5.47 0.25 10.21
N ALA A 82 4.49 1.00 10.73
CA ALA A 82 4.24 1.04 12.16
C ALA A 82 3.65 -0.30 12.64
N ALA A 83 4.28 -0.90 13.64
CA ALA A 83 3.89 -2.19 14.19
C ALA A 83 2.90 -2.06 15.36
N ASN A 84 2.36 -3.20 15.79
CA ASN A 84 1.50 -3.38 16.95
C ASN A 84 0.22 -2.55 16.94
N GLN A 85 -0.43 -2.49 15.78
CA GLN A 85 -1.71 -1.80 15.67
C GLN A 85 -2.87 -2.77 15.90
N SER A 86 -3.80 -2.35 16.76
CA SER A 86 -5.08 -3.02 17.00
C SER A 86 -6.20 -2.20 16.36
N GLY A 87 -7.30 -2.86 15.98
CA GLY A 87 -8.47 -2.17 15.43
C GLY A 87 -8.35 -1.74 13.96
N LEU A 88 -7.25 -2.06 13.26
CA LEU A 88 -7.01 -1.59 11.89
C LEU A 88 -8.13 -1.98 10.90
N SER A 89 -8.69 -3.18 11.01
CA SER A 89 -9.78 -3.62 10.13
C SER A 89 -11.14 -3.07 10.50
N GLN A 90 -11.31 -2.55 11.72
CA GLN A 90 -12.54 -1.90 12.17
C GLN A 90 -12.51 -0.38 11.89
N SER A 91 -11.33 0.22 11.95
CA SER A 91 -11.12 1.66 11.82
C SER A 91 -9.68 1.95 11.38
N PRO A 92 -9.40 1.93 10.06
CA PRO A 92 -8.06 2.13 9.49
C PRO A 92 -7.41 3.47 9.83
N ILE A 93 -8.22 4.50 10.12
CA ILE A 93 -7.74 5.82 10.51
C ILE A 93 -6.86 5.78 11.78
N THR A 94 -6.95 4.72 12.59
CA THR A 94 -6.07 4.51 13.74
C THR A 94 -4.59 4.46 13.36
N CYS A 95 -4.25 4.10 12.12
CA CYS A 95 -2.87 4.13 11.64
C CYS A 95 -2.24 5.54 11.71
N TYR A 96 -3.04 6.60 11.54
CA TYR A 96 -2.53 7.98 11.66
C TYR A 96 -2.08 8.34 13.08
N THR A 97 -2.53 7.62 14.11
CA THR A 97 -2.05 7.82 15.49
C THR A 97 -0.56 7.49 15.64
N ARG A 98 0.01 6.80 14.66
CA ARG A 98 1.44 6.45 14.62
C ARG A 98 2.29 7.50 13.94
N VAL A 99 1.71 8.49 13.27
CA VAL A 99 2.46 9.63 12.75
C VAL A 99 2.90 10.50 13.91
N ASP A 100 4.17 10.89 13.93
CA ASP A 100 4.71 11.76 14.98
C ASP A 100 4.04 13.15 14.91
N PRO A 101 3.47 13.64 16.02
CA PRO A 101 2.78 14.93 16.03
C PRO A 101 3.71 16.12 15.83
N ASN A 102 5.01 15.98 16.12
CA ASN A 102 6.00 17.04 15.96
C ASN A 102 6.71 16.98 14.60
N ASP A 103 6.81 15.79 14.00
CA ASP A 103 7.38 15.58 12.66
C ASP A 103 6.56 14.57 11.87
N ARG A 104 5.65 15.08 11.02
CA ARG A 104 4.76 14.25 10.20
C ARG A 104 5.47 13.39 9.16
N SER A 105 6.78 13.54 8.97
CA SER A 105 7.57 12.64 8.13
C SER A 105 7.95 11.34 8.84
N LEU A 106 7.76 11.27 10.17
CA LEU A 106 8.17 10.16 11.01
C LEU A 106 6.99 9.42 11.65
N LEU A 107 7.26 8.15 11.98
CA LEU A 107 6.41 7.23 12.71
C LEU A 107 6.92 7.07 14.15
N THR A 108 6.01 6.81 15.08
CA THR A 108 6.28 6.60 16.50
C THR A 108 6.29 5.12 16.88
N GLY A 109 6.90 4.81 18.03
CA GLY A 109 7.07 3.46 18.59
C GLY A 109 7.79 2.48 17.67
N THR A 110 7.40 1.21 17.69
CA THR A 110 8.02 0.14 16.89
C THR A 110 7.67 0.30 15.42
N VAL A 111 8.69 0.36 14.56
CA VAL A 111 8.55 0.53 13.11
C VAL A 111 9.45 -0.47 12.39
N TRP A 112 8.91 -1.17 11.40
CA TRP A 112 9.65 -2.11 10.55
C TRP A 112 10.02 -1.49 9.22
N ALA A 113 11.13 -1.96 8.65
CA ALA A 113 11.64 -1.57 7.33
C ALA A 113 11.61 -2.75 6.36
N THR A 114 10.43 -3.34 6.19
CA THR A 114 10.18 -4.56 5.39
C THR A 114 9.71 -4.24 3.96
N ARG A 115 9.06 -3.08 3.77
CA ARG A 115 8.54 -2.62 2.47
C ARG A 115 9.60 -2.69 1.37
N GLY A 116 9.30 -3.39 0.28
CA GLY A 116 10.15 -3.48 -0.91
C GLY A 116 11.52 -4.13 -0.71
N ARG A 117 11.83 -4.70 0.47
CA ARG A 117 13.17 -5.19 0.79
C ARG A 117 13.44 -6.59 0.23
N TYR A 118 12.39 -7.37 0.05
CA TYR A 118 12.47 -8.73 -0.49
C TYR A 118 11.69 -8.82 -1.79
N TRP A 119 12.27 -9.49 -2.79
CA TRP A 119 11.75 -9.52 -4.16
C TRP A 119 10.87 -10.75 -4.46
N ALA A 120 10.79 -11.74 -3.57
CA ALA A 120 9.88 -12.89 -3.74
C ALA A 120 9.28 -13.40 -2.42
N GLU A 121 8.62 -12.52 -1.64
CA GLU A 121 8.02 -12.90 -0.35
C GLU A 121 6.49 -13.06 -0.39
N GLY A 122 5.80 -12.40 -1.33
CA GLY A 122 4.34 -12.48 -1.50
C GLY A 122 3.49 -11.86 -0.38
N HIS A 123 4.08 -11.46 0.75
CA HIS A 123 3.35 -10.81 1.84
C HIS A 123 2.98 -9.36 1.50
N ALA A 124 1.77 -8.94 1.89
CA ALA A 124 1.27 -7.59 1.63
C ALA A 124 2.18 -6.49 2.21
N HIS A 125 2.74 -6.71 3.41
CA HIS A 125 3.65 -5.76 4.07
C HIS A 125 5.00 -5.54 3.35
N VAL A 126 5.36 -6.40 2.40
CA VAL A 126 6.64 -6.34 1.66
C VAL A 126 6.39 -6.03 0.19
N GLN A 127 5.42 -6.71 -0.43
CA GLN A 127 5.19 -6.74 -1.89
C GLN A 127 3.80 -6.28 -2.34
N GLY A 128 2.91 -5.99 -1.39
CA GLY A 128 1.54 -5.55 -1.70
C GLY A 128 1.32 -4.08 -1.44
N ILE A 129 0.34 -3.49 -2.11
CA ILE A 129 -0.30 -2.24 -1.73
C ILE A 129 -1.77 -2.48 -1.41
N THR A 130 -2.31 -1.66 -0.51
CA THR A 130 -3.74 -1.62 -0.20
C THR A 130 -4.30 -0.27 -0.58
N THR A 131 -5.52 -0.25 -1.10
CA THR A 131 -6.24 0.96 -1.51
C THR A 131 -7.19 1.45 -0.42
N VAL A 132 -6.70 1.54 0.82
CA VAL A 132 -7.49 1.92 2.00
C VAL A 132 -7.17 3.36 2.40
N LEU A 133 -5.95 3.59 2.87
CA LEU A 133 -5.43 4.92 3.15
C LEU A 133 -4.93 5.57 1.85
N PRO A 134 -4.96 6.90 1.74
CA PRO A 134 -4.57 7.58 0.51
C PRO A 134 -3.10 7.32 0.17
N PRO A 135 -2.67 7.60 -1.07
CA PRO A 135 -1.26 7.57 -1.41
C PRO A 135 -0.41 8.39 -0.43
N ASN A 136 0.82 7.94 -0.22
CA ASN A 136 1.78 8.55 0.71
C ASN A 136 1.39 8.56 2.20
N ALA A 137 0.26 7.97 2.59
CA ALA A 137 -0.15 7.78 3.98
C ALA A 137 0.75 6.79 4.75
N PRO A 138 0.67 6.76 6.10
CA PRO A 138 1.39 5.78 6.90
C PRO A 138 0.96 4.34 6.61
N SER A 139 1.93 3.42 6.60
CA SER A 139 1.67 1.98 6.63
C SER A 139 1.64 1.47 8.06
N CYS A 140 0.71 0.56 8.36
CA CYS A 140 0.58 -0.06 9.67
C CYS A 140 0.31 -1.55 9.56
N ALA A 141 1.02 -2.33 10.37
CA ALA A 141 0.83 -3.76 10.50
C ALA A 141 0.19 -4.11 11.85
N CYS A 142 -0.50 -5.24 11.87
CA CYS A 142 -0.94 -5.86 13.11
C CYS A 142 0.26 -6.26 13.99
N GLY A 143 0.04 -6.47 15.30
CA GLY A 143 0.93 -7.21 16.20
C GLY A 143 2.40 -6.74 16.33
N GLU A 144 3.14 -7.32 17.27
CA GLU A 144 4.55 -6.94 17.54
C GLU A 144 5.58 -7.76 16.77
N ALA A 145 5.20 -8.95 16.32
CA ALA A 145 6.09 -9.80 15.53
C ALA A 145 6.22 -9.21 14.12
N GLN A 146 7.46 -9.04 13.64
CA GLN A 146 7.79 -8.55 12.28
C GLN A 146 7.08 -9.31 11.15
N TYR A 147 6.55 -10.48 11.47
CA TYR A 147 5.80 -11.38 10.60
C TYR A 147 4.28 -11.26 10.78
N CYS A 148 3.77 -10.16 11.31
CA CYS A 148 2.35 -9.89 11.21
C CYS A 148 2.03 -9.42 9.79
N TYR A 149 1.55 -10.37 8.99
CA TYR A 149 1.50 -10.24 7.53
C TYR A 149 0.36 -9.38 7.00
N TRP A 150 -0.56 -8.94 7.87
CA TRP A 150 -1.75 -8.19 7.49
C TRP A 150 -1.77 -6.80 8.10
N GLY A 151 -2.49 -5.88 7.45
CA GLY A 151 -2.45 -4.47 7.80
C GLY A 151 -2.78 -3.56 6.62
N VAL A 152 -2.47 -2.29 6.77
CA VAL A 152 -2.74 -1.26 5.76
C VAL A 152 -1.41 -0.77 5.20
N TYR A 153 -1.30 -0.84 3.88
CA TYR A 153 -0.07 -0.62 3.13
C TYR A 153 -0.32 0.27 1.91
N PRO A 154 -0.61 1.57 2.11
CA PRO A 154 -0.80 2.49 1.00
C PRO A 154 0.49 2.59 0.14
N PRO A 155 0.36 2.87 -1.16
CA PRO A 155 1.52 3.14 -2.01
C PRO A 155 2.24 4.42 -1.58
N ASN A 156 3.54 4.51 -1.84
CA ASN A 156 4.35 5.68 -1.49
C ASN A 156 5.29 6.07 -2.63
N SER A 157 5.41 7.37 -2.89
CA SER A 157 6.32 7.89 -3.91
C SER A 157 7.06 9.15 -3.45
N ASN A 158 8.19 9.45 -4.10
CA ASN A 158 8.83 10.77 -3.97
C ASN A 158 8.29 11.77 -5.01
N HIS A 159 7.38 11.36 -5.90
CA HIS A 159 6.67 12.30 -6.74
C HIS A 159 5.82 13.25 -5.86
N PRO A 160 5.84 14.57 -6.14
CA PRO A 160 5.05 15.52 -5.38
C PRO A 160 3.54 15.27 -5.55
N GLY A 161 2.84 15.11 -4.42
CA GLY A 161 1.38 15.11 -4.37
C GLY A 161 0.66 13.85 -4.85
N GLY A 162 1.37 12.73 -5.05
CA GLY A 162 0.73 11.49 -5.48
C GLY A 162 1.68 10.34 -5.79
N VAL A 163 1.15 9.32 -6.45
CA VAL A 163 1.83 8.10 -6.90
C VAL A 163 1.41 7.74 -8.32
N ASN A 164 2.24 6.98 -9.03
CA ASN A 164 1.80 6.33 -10.27
C ASN A 164 1.22 4.95 -9.98
N VAL A 165 0.04 4.66 -10.56
CA VAL A 165 -0.61 3.35 -10.50
C VAL A 165 -0.68 2.74 -11.89
N LEU A 166 -0.46 1.42 -11.96
CA LEU A 166 -0.71 0.58 -13.13
C LEU A 166 -2.12 0.01 -13.01
N MET A 167 -2.94 0.22 -14.04
CA MET A 167 -4.27 -0.35 -14.15
C MET A 167 -4.22 -1.75 -14.79
N CYS A 168 -5.28 -2.55 -14.63
CA CYS A 168 -5.37 -3.89 -15.23
C CYS A 168 -5.41 -3.88 -16.76
N ASP A 169 -5.75 -2.75 -17.41
CA ASP A 169 -5.65 -2.55 -18.86
C ASP A 169 -4.24 -2.12 -19.34
N ALA A 170 -3.25 -2.15 -18.44
CA ALA A 170 -1.88 -1.69 -18.65
C ALA A 170 -1.71 -0.17 -18.84
N SER A 171 -2.76 0.64 -18.68
CA SER A 171 -2.61 2.09 -18.59
C SER A 171 -1.95 2.49 -17.27
N VAL A 172 -1.17 3.58 -17.29
CA VAL A 172 -0.58 4.17 -16.10
C VAL A 172 -1.26 5.50 -15.83
N ARG A 173 -1.66 5.73 -14.58
CA ARG A 173 -2.31 6.97 -14.14
C ARG A 173 -1.61 7.54 -12.92
N PHE A 174 -1.55 8.86 -12.83
CA PHE A 174 -1.13 9.54 -11.63
C PHE A 174 -2.33 9.70 -10.69
N VAL A 175 -2.18 9.30 -9.44
CA VAL A 175 -3.22 9.40 -8.41
C VAL A 175 -2.74 10.33 -7.30
N SER A 176 -3.54 11.35 -6.99
CA SER A 176 -3.18 12.34 -5.97
C SER A 176 -3.32 11.80 -4.55
N ASP A 177 -2.50 12.33 -3.64
CA ASP A 177 -2.63 12.14 -2.18
C ASP A 177 -4.00 12.61 -1.64
N THR A 178 -4.71 13.46 -2.39
CA THR A 178 -6.04 13.97 -2.01
C THR A 178 -7.19 13.21 -2.67
N ILE A 179 -6.95 12.03 -3.24
CA ILE A 179 -8.01 11.18 -3.77
C ILE A 179 -9.08 10.88 -2.70
N ASP A 180 -10.34 10.77 -3.11
CA ASP A 180 -11.43 10.42 -2.21
C ASP A 180 -11.20 9.04 -1.58
N THR A 181 -11.03 9.04 -0.26
CA THR A 181 -10.83 7.85 0.58
C THR A 181 -12.04 7.56 1.47
N GLY A 182 -13.18 8.18 1.20
CA GLY A 182 -14.44 7.92 1.89
C GLY A 182 -14.33 8.01 3.41
N ASN A 183 -14.86 7.00 4.11
CA ASN A 183 -14.86 6.93 5.55
C ASN A 183 -13.76 5.99 6.07
N LEU A 184 -12.61 6.56 6.44
CA LEU A 184 -11.48 5.84 7.03
C LEU A 184 -11.73 5.33 8.46
N ALA A 185 -12.87 5.65 9.08
CA ALA A 185 -13.28 5.10 10.38
C ALA A 185 -14.26 3.92 10.24
N ALA A 186 -14.63 3.55 9.00
CA ALA A 186 -15.47 2.39 8.74
C ALA A 186 -14.67 1.09 8.75
N PRO A 187 -15.31 -0.05 9.07
CA PRO A 187 -14.70 -1.36 8.93
C PRO A 187 -14.47 -1.73 7.46
N GLU A 188 -13.52 -2.63 7.20
CA GLU A 188 -13.26 -3.14 5.86
C GLU A 188 -14.47 -3.87 5.24
N PRO A 189 -14.64 -3.82 3.91
CA PRO A 189 -15.83 -4.36 3.23
C PRO A 189 -15.96 -5.89 3.35
N ASP A 190 -14.85 -6.64 3.35
CA ASP A 190 -14.90 -8.11 3.33
C ASP A 190 -15.09 -8.76 4.73
N GLY A 191 -15.08 -7.95 5.80
CA GLY A 191 -15.03 -8.45 7.18
C GLY A 191 -13.99 -9.57 7.40
N ILE A 192 -14.23 -10.42 8.41
CA ILE A 192 -13.39 -11.57 8.74
C ILE A 192 -13.69 -12.79 7.82
N ASN A 193 -14.88 -12.86 7.22
CA ASN A 193 -15.43 -14.08 6.60
C ASN A 193 -15.30 -14.18 5.07
N GLY A 194 -14.58 -13.27 4.42
CA GLY A 194 -14.26 -13.36 2.99
C GLY A 194 -15.20 -12.54 2.09
N PHE A 195 -14.90 -12.52 0.79
CA PHE A 195 -15.51 -11.67 -0.24
C PHE A 195 -17.03 -11.47 -0.07
N VAL A 196 -17.43 -10.22 0.15
CA VAL A 196 -18.83 -9.79 0.05
C VAL A 196 -18.89 -8.70 -1.02
N GLN A 197 -19.72 -8.90 -2.05
CA GLN A 197 -19.96 -7.85 -3.04
C GLN A 197 -20.67 -6.68 -2.35
N MET A 198 -19.91 -5.62 -2.07
CA MET A 198 -20.41 -4.39 -1.48
C MET A 198 -19.58 -3.19 -1.90
N LYS A 199 -20.14 -2.00 -1.72
CA LYS A 199 -19.44 -0.75 -1.96
C LYS A 199 -18.28 -0.58 -0.96
N SER A 200 -17.12 -0.16 -1.45
CA SER A 200 -15.97 0.18 -0.63
C SER A 200 -16.31 1.40 0.24
N PRO A 201 -16.07 1.33 1.56
CA PRO A 201 -16.21 2.49 2.41
C PRO A 201 -15.11 3.52 2.15
N TYR A 202 -14.04 3.16 1.45
CA TYR A 202 -12.86 4.01 1.24
C TYR A 202 -12.92 4.82 -0.06
N GLY A 203 -14.14 5.23 -0.45
CA GLY A 203 -14.37 6.13 -1.57
C GLY A 203 -13.89 5.59 -2.91
N VAL A 204 -13.57 6.52 -3.82
CA VAL A 204 -13.01 6.20 -5.15
C VAL A 204 -11.74 5.37 -5.05
N TRP A 205 -10.89 5.69 -4.07
CA TRP A 205 -9.63 4.97 -3.88
C TRP A 205 -9.85 3.49 -3.57
N GLY A 206 -10.75 3.19 -2.63
CA GLY A 206 -11.13 1.82 -2.28
C GLY A 206 -11.76 1.05 -3.45
N ALA A 207 -12.66 1.71 -4.19
CA ALA A 207 -13.29 1.15 -5.37
C ALA A 207 -12.27 0.69 -6.42
N LEU A 208 -11.24 1.50 -6.68
CA LEU A 208 -10.17 1.19 -7.64
C LEU A 208 -9.35 -0.05 -7.27
N GLY A 209 -9.36 -0.48 -6.00
CA GLY A 209 -8.68 -1.70 -5.56
C GLY A 209 -9.50 -2.98 -5.73
N SER A 210 -10.76 -2.86 -6.12
CA SER A 210 -11.68 -3.98 -6.32
C SER A 210 -11.89 -4.27 -7.80
N MET A 211 -11.99 -5.56 -8.12
CA MET A 211 -12.29 -6.04 -9.47
C MET A 211 -13.79 -6.34 -9.67
N ALA A 212 -14.57 -6.50 -8.58
CA ALA A 212 -15.94 -7.03 -8.65
C ALA A 212 -16.90 -6.47 -7.57
N SER A 213 -16.85 -5.17 -7.30
CA SER A 213 -17.71 -4.45 -6.35
C SER A 213 -19.01 -3.92 -6.96
N GLY A 214 -19.05 -3.73 -8.29
CA GLY A 214 -20.17 -3.14 -9.02
C GLY A 214 -20.24 -1.61 -8.90
N GLU A 215 -19.16 -0.95 -8.50
CA GLU A 215 -19.13 0.49 -8.25
C GLU A 215 -18.87 1.30 -9.53
N THR A 216 -19.61 2.41 -9.70
CA THR A 216 -19.32 3.39 -10.75
C THR A 216 -18.25 4.34 -10.26
N ILE A 217 -17.11 4.37 -10.96
CA ILE A 217 -15.95 5.18 -10.57
C ILE A 217 -15.98 6.52 -11.34
N PRO A 218 -16.10 7.67 -10.65
CA PRO A 218 -15.96 8.99 -11.28
C PRO A 218 -14.53 9.21 -11.79
N SER A 219 -14.33 10.17 -12.70
CA SER A 219 -12.97 10.61 -13.07
C SER A 219 -12.23 11.18 -11.84
N PHE A 220 -10.96 10.83 -11.69
CA PHE A 220 -10.08 11.22 -10.58
C PHE A 220 -8.72 11.68 -11.10
#